data_AF-A0A2A6RQ92-F1
#
_entry.id   AF-A0A2A6RQ92-F1
#
_cell.length_a   1.000
_cell.length_b   1.000
_cell.length_c   1.000
_cell.angle_alpha   90.00
_cell.angle_beta   90.00
_cell.angle_gamma   90.00
#
_symmetry.space_group_name_H-M   'P 1'
#
loop_
_entity.id
_entity.type
_entity.pdbx_description
1 polymer ?
#
loop_
_entity_poly.entity_id
_entity_poly.type
_entity_poly.pdbx_seq_one_letter_code
_entity_poly.pdbx_strand_id
1 'polypeptide(L)' 'MSTMTLEERVAILEQELLVLKRQLPKPVEAPWWEQISGVFADTPAFDEAVDLGRQYRAAQRPLIDEDGDVSA' A
#
# COMPACT_ATOMS: atom_id res chain seq x y z
N MET A 1 5.54 -49.73 7.07
CA MET A 1 5.58 -48.30 6.72
C MET A 1 6.97 -47.82 7.03
N SER A 2 7.78 -47.49 6.03
CA SER A 2 9.09 -46.88 6.28
C SER A 2 8.84 -45.50 6.88
N THR A 3 9.06 -45.40 8.19
CA THR A 3 8.98 -44.14 8.92
C THR A 3 10.23 -43.36 8.59
N MET A 4 10.10 -42.27 7.84
CA MET A 4 11.19 -41.33 7.62
C MET A 4 11.82 -40.95 8.96
N THR A 5 13.15 -40.89 8.96
CA THR A 5 13.94 -40.38 10.07
C THR A 5 13.62 -38.91 10.33
N LEU A 6 14.02 -38.41 11.49
CA LEU A 6 13.79 -37.01 11.81
C LEU A 6 14.61 -36.10 10.88
N GLU A 7 15.82 -36.51 10.56
CA GLU A 7 16.77 -35.83 9.69
C GLU A 7 16.21 -35.67 8.27
N GLU A 8 15.60 -36.72 7.72
CA GLU A 8 14.95 -36.67 6.40
C GLU A 8 13.78 -35.69 6.39
N ARG A 9 12.98 -35.67 7.45
CA ARG A 9 11.85 -34.73 7.58
C ARG A 9 12.33 -33.28 7.70
N VAL A 10 13.41 -33.05 8.46
CA VAL A 10 14.01 -31.71 8.61
C VAL A 10 14.60 -31.24 7.28
N ALA A 11 15.32 -32.09 6.56
CA ALA A 11 15.89 -31.74 5.26
C ALA A 11 14.81 -31.33 4.24
N ILE A 12 13.67 -32.02 4.23
CA ILE A 12 12.52 -31.66 3.39
C ILE A 12 11.98 -30.27 3.78
N LEU A 13 11.77 -30.04 5.08
CA LEU A 13 11.27 -28.75 5.58
C LEU A 13 12.22 -27.60 5.26
N GLU A 14 13.54 -27.80 5.40
CA GLU A 14 14.55 -26.80 5.05
C GLU A 14 14.53 -26.45 3.57
N GLN A 15 14.32 -27.46 2.72
CA GLN A 15 14.21 -27.26 1.27
C GLN A 15 12.92 -26.53 0.87
N GLU A 16 11.79 -26.89 1.47
CA GLU A 16 10.51 -26.19 1.28
C GLU A 16 10.60 -24.73 1.78
N LEU A 17 11.23 -24.51 2.93
CA LEU A 17 11.46 -23.17 3.48
C LEU A 17 12.30 -22.31 2.53
N LEU A 18 13.33 -22.88 1.90
CA LEU A 18 14.13 -22.18 0.88
C LEU A 18 13.30 -21.80 -0.36
N VAL A 19 12.38 -22.66 -0.80
CA VAL A 19 11.46 -22.35 -1.89
C VAL A 19 10.54 -21.21 -1.49
N LEU A 20 9.94 -21.25 -0.30
CA LEU A 20 9.03 -20.22 0.18
C LEU A 20 9.73 -18.86 0.34
N LYS A 21 10.94 -18.84 0.91
CA LYS A 21 11.75 -17.63 1.06
C LYS A 21 12.05 -16.95 -0.27
N ARG A 22 12.22 -17.71 -1.36
CA ARG A 22 12.45 -17.18 -2.70
C ARG A 22 11.20 -16.58 -3.35
N GLN A 23 10.01 -16.95 -2.89
CA GLN A 23 8.73 -16.42 -3.40
C GLN A 23 8.31 -15.14 -2.67
N LEU A 24 8.86 -14.87 -1.49
CA LEU A 24 8.57 -13.65 -0.77
C LEU A 24 9.08 -12.43 -1.55
N PRO A 25 8.30 -11.34 -1.63
CA PRO A 25 8.78 -10.10 -2.19
C PRO A 25 10.05 -9.68 -1.44
N LYS A 26 11.02 -9.14 -2.18
CA LYS A 26 12.23 -8.62 -1.55
C LYS A 26 11.82 -7.59 -0.49
N PRO A 27 12.44 -7.60 0.70
CA PRO A 27 12.24 -6.53 1.66
C PRO A 27 12.49 -5.21 0.93
N VAL A 28 11.49 -4.34 0.98
CA VAL A 28 11.54 -3.08 0.26
C VAL A 28 12.58 -2.21 0.95
N GLU A 29 13.66 -1.87 0.25
CA GLU A 29 14.79 -1.11 0.82
C GLU A 29 14.39 0.29 1.28
N ALA A 30 13.30 0.83 0.72
CA ALA A 30 12.72 2.12 1.05
C ALA A 30 11.19 2.03 1.17
N PRO A 31 10.55 2.79 2.07
CA PRO A 31 9.09 2.90 2.13
C PRO A 31 8.48 3.17 0.75
N TRP A 32 7.31 2.58 0.46
CA TRP A 32 6.65 2.71 -0.86
C TRP A 32 6.40 4.18 -1.27
N TRP A 33 6.17 5.07 -0.31
CA TRP A 33 5.93 6.49 -0.56
C TRP A 33 7.18 7.21 -1.08
N GLU A 34 8.38 6.75 -0.71
CA GLU A 34 9.64 7.27 -1.26
C GLU A 34 9.80 6.91 -2.74
N GLN A 35 9.28 5.73 -3.15
CA GLN A 35 9.37 5.27 -4.53
C GLN A 35 8.45 6.03 -5.48
N ILE A 36 7.35 6.60 -4.98
CA ILE A 36 6.36 7.31 -5.80
C ILE A 36 6.43 8.83 -5.66
N SER A 37 7.28 9.33 -4.76
CA SER A 37 7.51 10.75 -4.56
C SER A 37 7.96 11.42 -5.86
N GLY A 38 7.28 12.48 -6.26
CA GLY A 38 7.65 13.27 -7.44
C GLY A 38 7.26 12.67 -8.80
N VAL A 39 6.57 11.52 -8.85
CA VAL A 39 6.12 10.90 -10.12
C VAL A 39 5.32 11.87 -11.02
N PHE A 40 4.61 12.81 -10.42
CA PHE A 40 3.80 13.80 -11.13
C PHE A 40 4.41 15.21 -11.16
N ALA A 41 5.66 15.40 -10.70
CA ALA A 41 6.28 16.72 -10.56
C ALA A 41 6.29 17.53 -11.87
N ASP A 42 6.54 16.85 -12.99
CA ASP A 42 6.61 17.47 -14.32
C ASP A 42 5.33 17.25 -15.14
N THR A 43 4.20 16.92 -14.50
CA THR A 43 2.92 16.68 -15.20
C THR A 43 1.99 17.88 -15.04
N PRO A 44 1.78 18.72 -16.08
CA PRO A 44 0.95 19.93 -15.95
C PRO A 44 -0.52 19.63 -15.60
N ALA A 45 -1.04 18.47 -16.02
CA ALA A 45 -2.39 18.04 -15.68
C ALA A 45 -2.58 17.73 -14.18
N PHE A 46 -1.50 17.58 -13.41
CA PHE A 46 -1.58 17.33 -11.98
C PHE A 46 -2.16 18.54 -11.24
N ASP A 47 -1.75 19.76 -11.60
CA ASP A 47 -2.26 20.98 -10.99
C ASP A 47 -3.76 21.14 -11.25
N GLU A 48 -4.21 20.86 -12.48
CA GLU A 48 -5.64 20.87 -12.83
C GLU A 48 -6.42 19.84 -12.00
N ALA A 49 -5.89 18.62 -11.86
CA ALA A 49 -6.52 17.57 -11.05
C ALA A 49 -6.61 17.98 -9.56
N VAL A 50 -5.58 18.65 -9.03
CA VAL A 50 -5.57 19.19 -7.66
C VAL A 50 -6.66 20.24 -7.49
N ASP A 51 -6.81 21.16 -8.44
CA ASP A 51 -7.81 22.22 -8.40
C ASP A 51 -9.24 21.68 -8.50
N LEU A 52 -9.49 20.75 -9.42
CA LEU A 52 -10.78 20.06 -9.51
C LEU A 52 -11.12 19.32 -8.21
N GLY A 53 -10.14 18.64 -7.61
CA GLY A 53 -10.31 17.98 -6.32
C GLY A 53 -10.63 18.94 -5.18
N ARG A 54 -10.01 20.14 -5.17
CA ARG A 54 -10.33 21.19 -4.18
C ARG A 54 -11.77 21.68 -4.34
N GLN A 55 -12.20 21.97 -5.56
CA GLN A 55 -13.55 22.43 -5.86
C GLN A 55 -14.60 21.39 -5.44
N TYR A 56 -14.38 20.13 -5.79
CA TYR A 56 -15.27 19.03 -5.41
C TYR A 56 -15.41 18.91 -3.89
N ARG A 57 -14.30 18.92 -3.14
CA ARG A 57 -14.34 18.85 -1.67
C ARG A 57 -14.97 20.09 -1.04
N ALA A 58 -14.79 21.27 -1.63
CA ALA A 58 -15.43 22.50 -1.15
C ALA A 58 -16.96 22.42 -1.34
N ALA A 59 -17.43 21.89 -2.47
CA ALA A 59 -18.85 21.71 -2.74
C ALA A 59 -19.52 20.66 -1.81
N GLN A 60 -18.74 19.70 -1.30
CA GLN A 60 -19.20 18.69 -0.35
C GLN A 60 -19.08 19.11 1.12
N ARG A 61 -18.51 20.29 1.40
CA ARG A 61 -18.43 20.77 2.78
C ARG A 61 -19.85 21.04 3.26
N PRO A 62 -20.27 20.44 4.39
CA PRO A 62 -21.56 20.78 4.97
C PRO A 62 -21.63 22.28 5.22
N LEU A 63 -22.79 22.87 4.94
CA LEU A 63 -23.08 24.21 5.43
C LEU A 63 -23.17 24.09 6.95
N ILE A 64 -22.20 24.70 7.63
CA ILE A 64 -22.26 24.86 9.07
C ILE A 64 -23.14 26.09 9.26
N ASP A 65 -24.34 25.88 9.78
CA ASP A 65 -25.28 26.97 10.06
C ASP A 65 -24.74 27.80 11.23
N GLU A 66 -25.21 29.04 11.44
CA GLU A 66 -24.65 29.96 12.47
C GLU A 66 -24.71 29.39 13.91
N ASP A 67 -25.50 28.34 14.13
CA ASP A 67 -25.65 27.61 15.39
C ASP A 67 -24.74 26.37 15.53
N GLY A 68 -23.87 26.10 14.55
CA GLY A 68 -22.89 25.02 14.59
C GLY A 68 -23.46 23.61 14.36
N ASP A 69 -24.71 23.50 13.91
CA ASP A 69 -25.28 22.21 13.50
C ASP A 69 -24.93 21.89 12.04
N VAL A 70 -24.64 20.62 11.79
CA VAL A 70 -24.27 20.13 10.46
C VAL A 70 -25.55 19.67 9.79
N SER A 71 -26.17 20.54 9.00
CA SER A 71 -27.34 20.18 8.20
C SER A 71 -26.97 19.08 7.19
N ALA A 72 -27.56 17.90 7.38
CA ALA A 72 -27.33 16.67 6.62
C ALA A 72 -28.13 16.61 5.30
#